data_AF-A0A7L4TIC6-F1
#
_entry.id   AF-A0A7L4TIC6-F1
#
_cell.length_a   1.000
_cell.length_b   1.000
_cell.length_c   1.000
_cell.angle_alpha   90.00
_cell.angle_beta   90.00
_cell.angle_gamma   90.00
#
_symmetry.space_group_name_H-M   'P 1'
#
loop_
_entity.id
_entity.type
_entity.pdbx_description
1 polymer ?
#
loop_
_entity_poly.entity_id
_entity_poly.type
_entity_poly.pdbx_seq_one_letter_code
_entity_poly.pdbx_strand_id
1 'polypeptide(L)'
;ANGEKFYPIEAVKDSPEESKDQIKDQLNVESKRDTEFINYYHDTVKHYKRLYSEWQSGKRVEIVAVKKCLVPFIEYMIEHPKNFLNMHQLSQKDGYMYHHAVAVACLAAFLAKKLHYPKADWVQAGISGALADIGMMRIPNRILSKKGPLSSLELKEVQKHPIYSYNMLSQIKGISKPVLWSVLQHHERIDKSGYPLGS
;
A
#
# COMPACT_ATOMS: atom_id res chain seq x y z
N ALA A 1 22.49 40.14 2.20
CA ALA A 1 22.31 40.28 3.66
C ALA A 1 22.57 41.74 4.01
N ASN A 2 21.58 42.44 4.56
CA ASN A 2 21.50 43.91 4.66
C ASN A 2 22.11 44.50 5.94
N GLY A 3 22.93 43.76 6.70
CA GLY A 3 23.81 44.33 7.73
C GLY A 3 23.13 45.01 8.94
N GLU A 4 21.82 44.86 9.09
CA GLU A 4 21.11 45.40 10.26
C GLU A 4 21.34 44.54 11.51
N LYS A 5 21.52 45.21 12.65
CA LYS A 5 21.77 44.59 13.95
C LYS A 5 20.49 43.88 14.41
N PHE A 6 20.57 42.57 14.65
CA PHE A 6 19.46 41.79 15.18
C PHE A 6 19.17 42.19 16.64
N TYR A 7 17.92 42.55 16.93
CA TYR A 7 17.41 42.73 18.28
C TYR A 7 16.46 41.58 18.59
N PRO A 8 16.75 40.72 19.59
CA PRO A 8 15.82 39.67 20.00
C PRO A 8 14.53 40.31 20.49
N ILE A 9 13.40 39.86 19.92
CA ILE A 9 12.08 40.11 20.49
C ILE A 9 12.04 39.39 21.84
N GLU A 10 11.55 40.05 22.90
CA GLU A 10 11.42 39.47 24.24
C GLU A 10 10.85 38.05 24.15
N ALA A 11 11.43 37.15 24.94
CA ALA A 11 11.02 35.76 25.01
C ALA A 11 9.49 35.68 25.16
N VAL A 12 8.86 34.93 24.26
CA VAL A 12 7.45 34.57 24.38
C VAL A 12 7.27 34.00 25.79
N LYS A 13 6.49 34.70 26.62
CA LYS A 13 6.12 34.21 27.95
C LYS A 13 5.61 32.78 27.79
N ASP A 14 6.18 31.89 28.60
CA ASP A 14 5.91 30.46 28.58
C ASP A 14 4.42 30.21 28.34
N SER A 15 4.15 29.48 27.26
CA SER A 15 2.87 28.79 27.11
C SER A 15 2.65 27.95 28.38
N PRO A 16 1.42 27.80 28.89
CA PRO A 16 1.19 27.09 30.15
C PRO A 16 1.95 25.76 30.12
N GLU A 17 2.93 25.60 31.01
CA GLU A 17 3.74 24.38 31.11
C GLU A 17 2.77 23.20 31.28
N GLU A 18 2.62 22.39 30.22
CA GLU A 18 1.90 21.13 30.32
C GLU A 18 2.54 20.33 31.45
N SER A 19 1.73 19.83 32.38
CA SER A 19 2.27 19.16 33.56
C SER A 19 3.09 17.93 33.14
N LYS A 20 4.14 17.59 33.90
CA LYS A 20 4.95 16.40 33.61
C LYS A 20 4.11 15.12 33.51
N ASP A 21 2.95 15.08 34.15
CA ASP A 21 2.00 13.98 34.07
C ASP A 21 1.21 14.00 32.75
N GLN A 22 0.79 15.18 32.27
CA GLN A 22 0.17 15.33 30.95
C GLN A 22 1.13 14.94 29.81
N ILE A 23 2.41 15.33 29.91
CA ILE A 23 3.44 14.96 28.92
C ILE A 23 3.69 13.44 28.93
N LYS A 24 3.80 12.83 30.12
CA LYS A 24 3.94 11.37 30.25
C LYS A 24 2.74 10.61 29.72
N ASP A 25 1.53 11.09 29.99
CA ASP A 25 0.30 10.49 29.50
C ASP A 25 0.20 10.60 27.98
N GLN A 26 0.52 11.76 27.40
CA GLN A 26 0.58 11.92 25.94
C GLN A 26 1.60 10.98 25.29
N LEU A 27 2.82 10.89 25.83
CA LEU A 27 3.88 10.00 25.35
C LEU A 27 3.49 8.52 25.47
N ASN A 28 2.79 8.14 26.54
CA ASN A 28 2.32 6.77 26.75
C ASN A 28 1.18 6.40 25.79
N VAL A 29 0.26 7.33 25.52
CA VAL A 29 -0.81 7.14 24.53
C VAL A 29 -0.27 7.13 23.09
N GLU A 30 0.77 7.90 22.78
CA GLU A 30 1.45 7.86 21.47
C GLU A 30 2.21 6.54 21.26
N SER A 31 3.03 6.12 22.23
CA SER A 31 3.72 4.82 22.23
C SER A 31 2.77 3.62 22.10
N LYS A 32 1.63 3.66 22.79
CA LYS A 32 0.59 2.63 22.69
C LYS A 32 -0.09 2.62 21.31
N ARG A 33 -0.39 3.80 20.75
CA ARG A 33 -0.96 3.93 19.39
C ARG A 33 0.00 3.43 18.31
N ASP A 34 1.29 3.72 18.46
CA ASP A 34 2.33 3.20 17.56
C ASP A 34 2.39 1.68 17.63
N THR A 35 2.32 1.10 18.84
CA THR A 35 2.31 -0.36 19.03
C THR A 35 1.07 -1.02 18.41
N GLU A 36 -0.11 -0.41 18.58
CA GLU A 36 -1.37 -0.91 18.00
C GLU A 36 -1.31 -0.91 16.46
N PHE A 37 -0.87 0.20 15.86
CA PHE A 37 -0.69 0.29 14.41
C PHE A 37 0.29 -0.76 13.88
N ILE A 38 1.46 -0.90 14.51
CA ILE A 38 2.50 -1.85 14.09
C ILE A 38 1.95 -3.28 14.10
N ASN A 39 1.27 -3.67 15.17
CA ASN A 39 0.69 -5.00 15.29
C ASN A 39 -0.39 -5.24 14.24
N TYR A 40 -1.30 -4.28 14.04
CA TYR A 40 -2.38 -4.42 13.07
C TYR A 40 -1.85 -4.48 11.63
N TYR A 41 -0.83 -3.69 11.30
CA TYR A 41 -0.14 -3.75 10.02
C TYR A 41 0.51 -5.12 9.79
N HIS A 42 1.27 -5.62 10.77
CA HIS A 42 1.93 -6.94 10.66
C HIS A 42 0.92 -8.08 10.53
N ASP A 43 -0.18 -8.06 11.28
CA ASP A 43 -1.22 -9.07 11.19
C ASP A 43 -1.93 -9.03 9.83
N THR A 44 -2.19 -7.83 9.30
CA THR A 44 -2.76 -7.65 7.96
C THR A 44 -1.81 -8.19 6.89
N VAL A 45 -0.52 -7.85 6.94
CA VAL A 45 0.49 -8.36 6.01
C VAL A 45 0.64 -9.88 6.12
N LYS A 46 0.63 -10.43 7.33
CA LYS A 46 0.70 -11.88 7.58
C LYS A 46 -0.53 -12.60 6.99
N HIS A 47 -1.71 -12.03 7.14
CA HIS A 47 -2.92 -12.58 6.55
C HIS A 47 -2.88 -12.49 5.01
N TYR A 48 -2.48 -11.34 4.47
CA TYR A 48 -2.31 -11.18 3.03
C TYR A 48 -1.30 -12.19 2.45
N LYS A 49 -0.15 -12.39 3.13
CA LYS A 49 0.85 -13.39 2.78
C LYS A 49 0.25 -14.80 2.71
N ARG A 50 -0.60 -15.18 3.67
CA ARG A 50 -1.29 -16.48 3.65
C ARG A 50 -2.17 -16.63 2.40
N LEU A 51 -2.97 -15.62 2.08
CA LEU A 51 -3.79 -15.62 0.87
C LEU A 51 -2.93 -15.71 -0.40
N TYR A 52 -1.84 -14.96 -0.46
CA TYR A 52 -0.90 -14.99 -1.57
C TYR A 52 -0.30 -16.39 -1.78
N SER A 53 0.15 -17.06 -0.71
CA SER A 53 0.67 -18.43 -0.78
C SER A 53 -0.38 -19.44 -1.26
N GLU A 54 -1.65 -19.25 -0.91
CA GLU A 54 -2.75 -20.07 -1.42
C GLU A 54 -2.94 -19.89 -2.92
N TRP A 55 -2.92 -18.67 -3.43
CA TRP A 55 -3.04 -18.42 -4.87
C TRP A 55 -1.83 -18.94 -5.64
N GLN A 56 -0.63 -18.84 -5.05
CA GLN A 56 0.60 -19.37 -5.62
C GLN A 56 0.58 -20.91 -5.75
N SER A 57 -0.09 -21.60 -4.83
CA SER A 57 -0.32 -23.06 -4.89
C SER A 57 -1.47 -23.47 -5.82
N GLY A 58 -2.10 -22.52 -6.50
CA GLY A 58 -3.12 -22.76 -7.52
C GLY A 58 -4.57 -22.60 -7.04
N LYS A 59 -4.81 -22.22 -5.78
CA LYS A 59 -6.17 -21.85 -5.36
C LYS A 59 -6.62 -20.59 -6.11
N ARG A 60 -7.92 -20.48 -6.35
CA ARG A 60 -8.51 -19.27 -6.95
C ARG A 60 -8.55 -18.14 -5.92
N VAL A 61 -8.47 -16.90 -6.40
CA VAL A 61 -8.61 -15.72 -5.52
C VAL A 61 -10.04 -15.66 -5.00
N GLU A 62 -10.20 -15.55 -3.69
CA GLU A 62 -11.49 -15.38 -3.04
C GLU A 62 -11.68 -13.92 -2.62
N ILE A 63 -12.47 -13.17 -3.39
CA ILE A 63 -12.63 -11.72 -3.18
C ILE A 63 -13.19 -11.38 -1.79
N VAL A 64 -14.01 -12.27 -1.21
CA VAL A 64 -14.57 -12.10 0.13
C VAL A 64 -13.45 -12.18 1.18
N ALA A 65 -12.51 -13.11 1.04
CA ALA A 65 -11.38 -13.24 1.95
C ALA A 65 -10.43 -12.04 1.85
N VAL A 66 -10.17 -11.56 0.62
CA VAL A 66 -9.38 -10.34 0.38
C VAL A 66 -10.02 -9.13 1.06
N LYS A 67 -11.34 -8.93 0.89
CA LYS A 67 -12.07 -7.84 1.53
C LYS A 67 -12.01 -7.92 3.06
N LYS A 68 -12.21 -9.10 3.63
CA LYS A 68 -12.11 -9.34 5.09
C LYS A 68 -10.72 -9.05 5.63
N CYS A 69 -9.68 -9.31 4.85
CA CYS A 69 -8.30 -9.01 5.21
C CYS A 69 -7.98 -7.51 5.16
N LEU A 70 -8.41 -6.82 4.10
CA LEU A 70 -7.90 -5.48 3.79
C LEU A 70 -8.82 -4.34 4.24
N VAL A 71 -10.14 -4.47 4.08
CA VAL A 71 -11.08 -3.35 4.28
C VAL A 71 -11.02 -2.78 5.69
N PRO A 72 -11.04 -3.61 6.77
CA PRO A 72 -10.93 -3.08 8.13
C PRO A 72 -9.63 -2.31 8.38
N PHE A 73 -8.52 -2.77 7.81
CA PHE A 73 -7.23 -2.11 7.97
C PHE A 73 -7.13 -0.81 7.15
N ILE A 74 -7.69 -0.80 5.93
CA ILE A 74 -7.77 0.42 5.12
C ILE A 74 -8.62 1.49 5.83
N GLU A 75 -9.75 1.10 6.42
CA GLU A 75 -10.60 2.00 7.20
C GLU A 75 -9.86 2.59 8.40
N TYR A 76 -9.16 1.74 9.16
CA TYR A 76 -8.29 2.18 10.24
C TYR A 76 -7.22 3.19 9.78
N MET A 77 -6.53 2.91 8.68
CA MET A 77 -5.50 3.81 8.14
C MET A 77 -6.06 5.16 7.70
N ILE A 78 -7.27 5.17 7.13
CA ILE A 78 -7.99 6.37 6.73
C ILE A 78 -8.33 7.26 7.95
N GLU A 79 -8.69 6.64 9.08
CA GLU A 79 -8.96 7.35 10.35
C GLU A 79 -7.69 7.84 11.04
N HIS A 80 -6.54 7.21 10.75
CA HIS A 80 -5.25 7.50 11.36
C HIS A 80 -4.19 7.88 10.31
N PRO A 81 -4.36 9.01 9.59
CA PRO A 81 -3.52 9.35 8.44
C PRO A 81 -2.04 9.56 8.78
N LYS A 82 -1.70 9.86 10.04
CA LYS A 82 -0.30 9.95 10.50
C LYS A 82 0.47 8.62 10.30
N ASN A 83 -0.23 7.48 10.40
CA ASN A 83 0.38 6.15 10.30
C ASN A 83 0.96 5.86 8.91
N PHE A 84 0.48 6.54 7.85
CA PHE A 84 1.05 6.40 6.50
C PHE A 84 2.54 6.78 6.47
N LEU A 85 2.97 7.75 7.28
CA LEU A 85 4.37 8.14 7.38
C LEU A 85 5.24 7.02 7.94
N ASN A 86 4.69 6.15 8.77
CA ASN A 86 5.42 5.07 9.44
C ASN A 86 5.38 3.75 8.66
N MET A 87 4.50 3.59 7.68
CA MET A 87 4.36 2.33 6.91
C MET A 87 5.65 1.90 6.22
N HIS A 88 6.43 2.84 5.67
CA HIS A 88 7.66 2.51 4.95
C HIS A 88 8.72 1.86 5.84
N GLN A 89 8.71 2.17 7.14
CA GLN A 89 9.66 1.65 8.13
C GLN A 89 9.37 0.19 8.49
N LEU A 90 8.12 -0.27 8.27
CA LEU A 90 7.68 -1.61 8.61
C LEU A 90 7.88 -2.63 7.48
N SER A 91 8.32 -2.17 6.30
CA SER A 91 8.58 -3.05 5.16
C SER A 91 9.87 -3.83 5.35
N GLN A 92 9.75 -5.14 5.55
CA GLN A 92 10.91 -6.03 5.60
C GLN A 92 11.37 -6.44 4.19
N LYS A 93 12.69 -6.68 4.01
CA LYS A 93 13.23 -7.21 2.75
C LYS A 93 12.60 -8.57 2.42
N ASP A 94 12.48 -9.42 3.43
CA ASP A 94 11.81 -10.71 3.32
C ASP A 94 10.29 -10.50 3.31
N GLY A 95 9.66 -10.75 2.17
CA GLY A 95 8.22 -10.52 2.00
C GLY A 95 7.85 -9.10 1.55
N TYR A 96 8.80 -8.35 0.99
CA TYR A 96 8.57 -7.03 0.38
C TYR A 96 7.28 -6.96 -0.45
N MET A 97 6.99 -7.98 -1.28
CA MET A 97 5.79 -8.00 -2.12
C MET A 97 4.48 -7.92 -1.31
N TYR A 98 4.43 -8.51 -0.12
CA TYR A 98 3.24 -8.49 0.73
C TYR A 98 3.06 -7.13 1.41
N HIS A 99 4.18 -6.57 1.89
CA HIS A 99 4.22 -5.23 2.46
C HIS A 99 3.83 -4.18 1.40
N HIS A 100 4.36 -4.32 0.19
CA HIS A 100 4.06 -3.48 -0.97
C HIS A 100 2.57 -3.53 -1.30
N ALA A 101 2.00 -4.71 -1.47
CA ALA A 101 0.57 -4.87 -1.78
C ALA A 101 -0.34 -4.19 -0.75
N VAL A 102 -0.08 -4.38 0.56
CA VAL A 102 -0.86 -3.74 1.62
C VAL A 102 -0.66 -2.22 1.63
N ALA A 103 0.56 -1.74 1.40
CA ALA A 103 0.85 -0.30 1.33
C ALA A 103 0.16 0.38 0.15
N VAL A 104 0.27 -0.19 -1.04
CA VAL A 104 -0.40 0.33 -2.25
C VAL A 104 -1.92 0.31 -2.07
N ALA A 105 -2.48 -0.73 -1.45
CA ALA A 105 -3.91 -0.78 -1.13
C ALA A 105 -4.36 0.39 -0.25
N CYS A 106 -3.66 0.64 0.85
CA CYS A 106 -4.00 1.75 1.75
C CYS A 106 -3.83 3.11 1.05
N LEU A 107 -2.74 3.31 0.30
CA LEU A 107 -2.47 4.56 -0.41
C LEU A 107 -3.48 4.84 -1.52
N ALA A 108 -3.84 3.83 -2.32
CA ALA A 108 -4.82 3.96 -3.39
C ALA A 108 -6.21 4.32 -2.84
N ALA A 109 -6.65 3.63 -1.78
CA ALA A 109 -7.90 3.95 -1.09
C ALA A 109 -7.88 5.35 -0.47
N PHE A 110 -6.79 5.73 0.20
CA PHE A 110 -6.64 7.05 0.80
C PHE A 110 -6.69 8.16 -0.25
N LEU A 111 -5.99 8.00 -1.38
CA LEU A 111 -6.01 8.96 -2.48
C LEU A 111 -7.41 9.10 -3.08
N ALA A 112 -8.09 7.98 -3.37
CA ALA A 112 -9.46 8.00 -3.87
C ALA A 112 -10.42 8.71 -2.89
N LYS A 113 -10.29 8.45 -1.58
CA LYS A 113 -11.08 9.17 -0.56
C LYS A 113 -10.76 10.67 -0.55
N LYS A 114 -9.49 11.07 -0.67
CA LYS A 114 -9.07 12.48 -0.74
C LYS A 114 -9.58 13.19 -2.00
N LEU A 115 -9.80 12.45 -3.09
CA LEU A 115 -10.45 12.91 -4.31
C LEU A 115 -11.99 12.87 -4.24
N HIS A 116 -12.57 12.68 -3.05
CA HIS A 116 -14.01 12.69 -2.79
C HIS A 116 -14.82 11.55 -3.46
N TYR A 117 -14.17 10.45 -3.85
CA TYR A 117 -14.89 9.26 -4.30
C TYR A 117 -15.69 8.62 -3.14
N PRO A 118 -16.86 8.00 -3.42
CA PRO A 118 -17.65 7.33 -2.40
C PRO A 118 -16.96 6.07 -1.85
N LYS A 119 -17.44 5.59 -0.71
CA LYS A 119 -16.88 4.39 -0.02
C LYS A 119 -16.77 3.16 -0.91
N ALA A 120 -17.76 2.91 -1.74
CA ALA A 120 -17.74 1.79 -2.66
C ALA A 120 -16.55 1.85 -3.64
N ASP A 121 -16.11 3.05 -4.02
CA ASP A 121 -15.08 3.25 -5.03
C ASP A 121 -13.68 3.30 -4.43
N TRP A 122 -13.49 4.00 -3.30
CA TRP A 122 -12.18 3.99 -2.65
C TRP A 122 -11.82 2.62 -2.06
N VAL A 123 -12.81 1.81 -1.64
CA VAL A 123 -12.58 0.41 -1.28
C VAL A 123 -12.10 -0.39 -2.50
N GLN A 124 -12.73 -0.16 -3.67
CA GLN A 124 -12.29 -0.81 -4.90
C GLN A 124 -10.88 -0.40 -5.30
N ALA A 125 -10.53 0.89 -5.19
CA ALA A 125 -9.16 1.37 -5.43
C ALA A 125 -8.14 0.66 -4.54
N GLY A 126 -8.44 0.48 -3.25
CA GLY A 126 -7.57 -0.26 -2.34
C GLY A 126 -7.44 -1.75 -2.71
N ILE A 127 -8.55 -2.40 -3.09
CA ILE A 127 -8.52 -3.80 -3.57
C ILE A 127 -7.68 -3.91 -4.84
N SER A 128 -7.83 -2.99 -5.80
CA SER A 128 -7.01 -2.94 -7.02
C SER A 128 -5.52 -2.84 -6.69
N GLY A 129 -5.17 -1.97 -5.74
CA GLY A 129 -3.79 -1.79 -5.29
C GLY A 129 -3.17 -3.06 -4.72
N ALA A 130 -3.90 -3.79 -3.86
CA ALA A 130 -3.40 -5.06 -3.33
C ALA A 130 -3.22 -6.12 -4.42
N LEU A 131 -4.13 -6.16 -5.41
CA LEU A 131 -4.18 -7.22 -6.40
C LEU A 131 -3.39 -6.92 -7.69
N ALA A 132 -2.82 -5.72 -7.83
CA ALA A 132 -2.10 -5.29 -9.03
C ALA A 132 -0.97 -6.25 -9.43
N ASP A 133 -0.19 -6.70 -8.45
CA ASP A 133 1.04 -7.49 -8.69
C ASP A 133 0.88 -9.01 -8.48
N ILE A 134 -0.33 -9.54 -8.26
CA ILE A 134 -0.49 -10.99 -8.00
C ILE A 134 -0.06 -11.86 -9.18
N GLY A 135 -0.06 -11.31 -10.40
CA GLY A 135 0.45 -11.91 -11.61
C GLY A 135 1.96 -12.18 -11.57
N MET A 136 2.69 -11.58 -10.63
CA MET A 136 4.10 -11.89 -10.38
C MET A 136 4.31 -13.37 -10.02
N MET A 137 3.29 -14.05 -9.48
CA MET A 137 3.31 -15.50 -9.25
C MET A 137 3.51 -16.34 -10.52
N ARG A 138 3.18 -15.78 -11.70
CA ARG A 138 3.32 -16.46 -12.99
C ARG A 138 4.70 -16.25 -13.61
N ILE A 139 5.50 -15.35 -13.07
CA ILE A 139 6.87 -15.11 -13.54
C ILE A 139 7.78 -16.24 -13.05
N PRO A 140 8.62 -16.83 -13.93
CA PRO A 140 9.56 -17.87 -13.54
C PRO A 140 10.47 -17.42 -12.39
N ASN A 141 10.60 -18.25 -11.35
CA ASN A 141 11.40 -17.90 -10.16
C ASN A 141 12.86 -17.54 -10.50
N ARG A 142 13.45 -18.17 -11.52
CA ARG A 142 14.80 -17.84 -12.02
C ARG A 142 14.97 -16.37 -12.42
N ILE A 143 13.89 -15.71 -12.84
CA ILE A 143 13.87 -14.29 -13.19
C ILE A 143 13.72 -13.45 -11.92
N LEU A 144 12.77 -13.80 -11.06
CA LEU A 144 12.47 -13.07 -9.81
C LEU A 144 13.63 -13.09 -8.81
N SER A 145 14.38 -14.20 -8.74
CA SER A 145 15.50 -14.38 -7.81
C SER A 145 16.86 -13.94 -8.37
N LYS A 146 16.89 -13.33 -9.56
CA LYS A 146 18.14 -12.95 -10.23
C LYS A 146 18.81 -11.80 -9.47
N LYS A 147 20.09 -11.96 -9.10
CA LYS A 147 20.87 -10.95 -8.35
C LYS A 147 21.54 -9.88 -9.23
N GLY A 148 21.20 -9.82 -10.51
CA GLY A 148 21.80 -8.92 -11.50
C GLY A 148 20.75 -8.40 -12.49
N PRO A 149 21.16 -7.58 -13.49
CA PRO A 149 20.22 -6.97 -14.42
C PRO A 149 19.43 -8.03 -15.21
N LEU A 150 18.16 -7.75 -15.43
CA LEU A 150 17.33 -8.54 -16.34
C LEU A 150 17.77 -8.26 -17.78
N SER A 151 17.87 -9.32 -18.59
CA SER A 151 17.94 -9.19 -20.04
C SER A 151 16.63 -8.61 -20.58
N SER A 152 16.66 -8.12 -21.82
CA SER A 152 15.47 -7.56 -22.47
C SER A 152 14.31 -8.57 -22.56
N LEU A 153 14.61 -9.87 -22.71
CA LEU A 153 13.60 -10.92 -22.73
C LEU A 153 13.01 -11.20 -21.35
N GLU A 154 13.86 -11.23 -20.31
CA GLU A 154 13.40 -11.40 -18.93
C GLU A 154 12.56 -10.21 -18.47
N LEU A 155 12.96 -8.99 -18.83
CA LEU A 155 12.19 -7.78 -18.55
C LEU A 155 10.82 -7.82 -19.23
N LYS A 156 10.76 -8.18 -20.51
CA LYS A 156 9.49 -8.38 -21.24
C LYS A 156 8.59 -9.42 -20.59
N GLU A 157 9.16 -10.46 -19.97
CA GLU A 157 8.38 -11.45 -19.23
C GLU A 157 7.79 -10.85 -17.96
N VAL A 158 8.60 -10.13 -17.16
CA VAL A 158 8.11 -9.42 -15.96
C VAL A 158 7.01 -8.42 -16.31
N GLN A 159 7.14 -7.71 -17.43
CA GLN A 159 6.13 -6.74 -17.91
C GLN A 159 4.77 -7.37 -18.26
N LYS A 160 4.65 -8.69 -18.31
CA LYS A 160 3.36 -9.38 -18.50
C LYS A 160 2.58 -9.57 -17.20
N HIS A 161 3.16 -9.30 -16.03
CA HIS A 161 2.46 -9.50 -14.77
C HIS A 161 1.11 -8.76 -14.66
N PRO A 162 0.88 -7.56 -15.23
CA PRO A 162 -0.45 -6.95 -15.19
C PRO A 162 -1.49 -7.77 -15.96
N ILE A 163 -1.09 -8.35 -17.11
CA ILE A 163 -1.92 -9.27 -17.89
C ILE A 163 -2.22 -10.54 -17.07
N TYR A 164 -1.20 -11.09 -16.39
CA TYR A 164 -1.38 -12.26 -15.54
C TYR A 164 -2.32 -11.98 -14.36
N SER A 165 -2.19 -10.83 -13.70
CA SER A 165 -3.11 -10.38 -12.64
C SER A 165 -4.53 -10.25 -13.19
N TYR A 166 -4.72 -9.57 -14.33
CA TYR A 166 -6.02 -9.44 -14.98
C TYR A 166 -6.65 -10.82 -15.27
N ASN A 167 -5.88 -11.74 -15.87
CA ASN A 167 -6.37 -13.07 -16.22
C ASN A 167 -6.78 -13.87 -14.99
N MET A 168 -6.02 -13.78 -13.89
CA MET A 168 -6.34 -14.43 -12.61
C MET A 168 -7.64 -13.90 -12.00
N LEU A 169 -8.01 -12.65 -12.26
CA LEU A 169 -9.16 -11.98 -11.65
C LEU A 169 -10.41 -11.95 -12.55
N SER A 170 -10.25 -11.96 -13.87
CA SER A 170 -11.33 -11.67 -14.84
C SER A 170 -12.55 -12.59 -14.74
N GLN A 171 -12.37 -13.83 -14.25
CA GLN A 171 -13.43 -14.83 -14.14
C GLN A 171 -14.08 -14.89 -12.74
N ILE A 172 -13.66 -14.01 -11.82
CA ILE A 172 -14.12 -14.04 -10.43
C ILE A 172 -15.35 -13.16 -10.27
N LYS A 173 -16.47 -13.79 -9.89
CA LYS A 173 -17.70 -13.07 -9.52
C LYS A 173 -17.43 -12.14 -8.34
N GLY A 174 -17.89 -10.90 -8.45
CA GLY A 174 -17.74 -9.88 -7.41
C GLY A 174 -16.49 -8.99 -7.55
N ILE A 175 -15.67 -9.21 -8.57
CA ILE A 175 -14.67 -8.24 -9.02
C ILE A 175 -15.31 -7.33 -10.08
N SER A 176 -15.23 -6.02 -9.87
CA SER A 176 -15.80 -5.04 -10.78
C SER A 176 -14.88 -4.79 -11.97
N LYS A 177 -15.45 -4.30 -13.08
CA LYS A 177 -14.65 -3.89 -14.25
C LYS A 177 -13.59 -2.83 -13.90
N PRO A 178 -13.88 -1.77 -13.10
CA PRO A 178 -12.86 -0.82 -12.68
C PRO A 178 -11.65 -1.48 -11.99
N VAL A 179 -11.87 -2.47 -11.11
CA VAL A 179 -10.77 -3.19 -10.47
C VAL A 179 -9.91 -3.93 -11.50
N LEU A 180 -10.53 -4.62 -12.46
CA LEU A 180 -9.81 -5.30 -13.53
C LEU A 180 -8.99 -4.33 -14.38
N TRP A 181 -9.55 -3.18 -14.74
CA TRP A 181 -8.85 -2.16 -15.51
C TRP A 181 -7.68 -1.55 -14.74
N SER A 182 -7.89 -1.17 -13.48
CA SER A 182 -6.81 -0.66 -12.63
C SER A 182 -5.66 -1.65 -12.51
N VAL A 183 -5.97 -2.93 -12.29
CA VAL A 183 -4.95 -3.99 -12.22
C VAL A 183 -4.22 -4.17 -13.55
N LEU A 184 -4.90 -4.09 -14.70
CA LEU A 184 -4.25 -4.22 -16.00
C LEU A 184 -3.37 -3.00 -16.34
N GLN A 185 -3.79 -1.80 -15.93
CA GLN A 185 -3.22 -0.53 -16.39
C GLN A 185 -2.29 0.15 -15.37
N HIS A 186 -1.98 -0.47 -14.23
CA HIS A 186 -1.22 0.21 -13.16
C HIS A 186 0.23 0.59 -13.55
N HIS A 187 0.74 0.08 -14.68
CA HIS A 187 2.00 0.48 -15.29
C HIS A 187 1.87 1.32 -16.57
N GLU A 188 0.64 1.72 -16.93
CA GLU A 188 0.40 2.68 -18.01
C GLU A 188 0.87 4.08 -17.61
N ARG A 189 1.20 4.88 -18.62
CA ARG A 189 1.67 6.25 -18.45
C ARG A 189 0.94 7.15 -19.44
N ILE A 190 0.64 8.37 -19.03
CA ILE A 190 -0.13 9.35 -19.84
C ILE A 190 0.58 9.65 -21.18
N ASP A 191 1.91 9.57 -21.20
CA ASP A 191 2.74 9.74 -22.39
C ASP A 191 2.83 8.49 -23.28
N LYS A 192 2.07 7.43 -22.95
CA LYS A 192 2.03 6.13 -23.66
C LYS A 192 3.33 5.32 -23.62
N SER A 193 4.30 5.72 -22.80
CA SER A 193 5.54 4.95 -22.60
C SER A 193 5.38 3.76 -21.64
N GLY A 194 4.18 3.59 -21.08
CA GLY A 194 3.81 2.51 -20.17
C GLY A 194 3.56 1.16 -20.85
N TYR A 195 3.09 0.20 -20.06
CA TYR A 195 2.78 -1.16 -20.49
C TYR A 195 1.62 -1.71 -19.64
N PRO A 196 0.88 -2.74 -20.10
CA PRO A 196 1.09 -3.57 -21.30
C PRO A 196 0.45 -3.06 -22.59
N LEU A 197 -0.46 -2.09 -22.54
CA LEU A 197 -1.24 -1.60 -23.68
C LEU A 197 -0.53 -0.46 -24.42
N GLY A 198 0.24 0.38 -23.71
CA GLY A 198 0.87 1.57 -24.29
C GLY A 198 -0.18 2.60 -24.76
N SER A 199 -1.28 2.69 -24.01
CA SER A 199 -2.51 3.40 -24.39
C SER A 199 -2.59 4.81 -23.83
#